data_AF-A0A521UKP8-F1
#
_entry.id   AF-A0A521UKP8-F1
#
_cell.length_a   1.000
_cell.length_b   1.000
_cell.length_c   1.000
_cell.angle_alpha   90.00
_cell.angle_beta   90.00
_cell.angle_gamma   90.00
#
_symmetry.space_group_name_H-M   'P 1'
#
loop_
_entity.id
_entity.type
_entity.pdbx_description
1 polymer ?
#
loop_
_entity_poly.entity_id
_entity_poly.type
_entity_poly.pdbx_seq_one_letter_code
_entity_poly.pdbx_strand_id
1 'polypeptide(L)' 'MDGSPGEVACGDGRDLCGGACTVLQRDPTHCGACGNICGAGMRCALGACTPEALDAGRNARSGG' A
#
# COMPACT_ATOMS: atom_id res chain seq x y z
N MET A 1 1.41 -3.49 28.50
CA MET A 1 1.13 -3.22 27.07
C MET A 1 2.50 -3.18 26.40
N ASP A 2 3.16 -4.33 26.27
CA ASP A 2 3.07 -5.27 25.14
C ASP A 2 3.54 -4.62 23.83
N GLY A 3 4.87 -4.54 23.65
CA GLY A 3 5.50 -4.15 22.39
C GLY A 3 6.29 -5.36 21.91
N SER A 4 5.67 -6.16 21.05
CA SER A 4 6.25 -7.38 20.51
C SER A 4 7.54 -7.07 19.72
N PRO A 5 8.70 -7.69 20.05
CA PRO A 5 9.95 -7.53 19.32
C PRO A 5 9.91 -8.37 18.04
N GLY A 6 9.20 -7.87 17.04
CA GLY A 6 9.05 -8.56 15.76
C GLY A 6 8.99 -7.64 14.55
N GLU A 7 9.00 -6.32 14.75
CA GLU A 7 9.08 -5.38 13.63
C GLU A 7 10.53 -5.30 13.16
N VAL A 8 10.74 -5.99 12.04
CA VAL A 8 11.76 -5.83 11.01
C VAL A 8 12.43 -4.45 10.97
N ALA A 9 13.64 -4.36 10.40
CA ALA A 9 14.57 -3.22 10.36
C ALA A 9 14.03 -1.81 9.98
N CYS A 10 12.74 -1.68 9.72
CA CYS A 10 12.01 -0.53 9.30
C CYS A 10 10.84 -0.38 10.27
N GLY A 11 10.87 0.59 11.20
CA GLY A 11 9.85 0.72 12.26
C GLY A 11 8.39 0.77 11.79
N ASP A 12 7.47 0.84 12.74
CA ASP A 12 6.04 0.47 12.60
C ASP A 12 5.39 0.75 11.24
N GLY A 13 4.92 -0.32 10.60
CA GLY A 13 4.17 -0.28 9.34
C GLY A 13 5.01 -0.14 8.08
N ARG A 14 6.31 -0.48 8.15
CA ARG A 14 7.24 -0.50 7.01
C ARG A 14 7.96 -1.84 6.98
N ASP A 15 8.28 -2.31 5.78
CA ASP A 15 9.03 -3.55 5.60
C ASP A 15 10.34 -3.30 4.85
N LEU A 16 11.30 -4.18 5.12
CA LEU A 16 12.59 -4.16 4.44
C LEU A 16 12.46 -4.83 3.06
N CYS A 17 12.27 -4.02 2.03
CA CYS A 17 12.26 -4.46 0.64
C CYS A 17 13.61 -4.19 -0.02
N GLY A 18 14.37 -5.25 -0.32
CA GLY A 18 15.64 -5.13 -1.06
C GLY A 18 16.72 -4.31 -0.35
N GLY A 19 16.66 -4.18 0.98
CA GLY A 19 17.58 -3.37 1.78
C GLY A 19 17.10 -1.94 2.06
N ALA A 20 15.92 -1.55 1.55
CA ALA A 20 15.31 -0.27 1.83
C ALA A 20 13.98 -0.44 2.58
N CYS A 21 13.64 0.53 3.43
CA CYS A 21 12.41 0.54 4.20
C CYS A 21 11.25 1.11 3.41
N THR A 22 10.36 0.25 2.92
CA THR A 22 9.21 0.63 2.11
C THR A 22 7.91 0.46 2.88
N VAL A 23 6.96 1.37 2.68
CA VAL A 23 5.69 1.30 3.39
C VAL A 23 4.69 0.47 2.61
N LEU A 24 4.54 -0.81 2.96
CA LEU A 24 3.64 -1.70 2.24
C LEU A 24 2.17 -1.28 2.31
N GLN A 25 1.82 -0.44 3.29
CA GLN A 25 0.45 0.04 3.51
C GLN A 25 -0.02 1.09 2.49
N ARG A 26 0.92 1.78 1.83
CA ARG A 26 0.66 2.96 0.98
C ARG A 26 1.50 3.02 -0.28
N ASP A 27 2.50 2.14 -0.42
CA ASP A 27 3.33 2.06 -1.62
C ASP A 27 2.65 1.20 -2.70
N PRO A 28 2.33 1.77 -3.88
CA PRO A 28 1.66 1.04 -4.95
C PRO A 28 2.57 0.02 -5.64
N THR A 29 3.89 0.06 -5.42
CA THR A 29 4.84 -0.89 -5.99
C THR A 29 5.24 -2.01 -5.02
N HIS A 30 4.83 -1.91 -3.76
CA HIS A 30 5.09 -2.88 -2.70
C HIS A 30 3.85 -3.08 -1.80
N CYS A 31 2.64 -3.09 -2.37
CA CYS A 31 1.42 -3.05 -1.59
C CYS A 31 1.16 -4.35 -0.82
N GLY A 32 1.16 -4.35 0.51
CA GLY A 32 0.99 -5.56 1.33
C GLY A 32 2.15 -6.57 1.30
N ALA A 33 3.02 -6.52 0.28
CA ALA A 33 4.24 -7.34 0.17
C ALA A 33 5.28 -6.66 -0.73
N CYS A 34 6.56 -6.93 -0.48
CA CYS A 34 7.64 -6.39 -1.31
C CYS A 34 7.52 -6.84 -2.78
N GLY A 35 7.56 -5.88 -3.71
CA GLY A 35 7.40 -6.13 -5.14
C GLY A 35 5.96 -6.40 -5.58
N ASN A 36 4.97 -6.23 -4.70
CA ASN A 36 3.57 -6.34 -5.08
C ASN A 36 3.09 -5.01 -5.70
N ILE A 37 3.02 -4.99 -7.02
CA ILE A 37 2.60 -3.82 -7.78
C ILE A 37 1.08 -3.86 -7.98
N CYS A 38 0.38 -2.81 -7.56
CA CYS A 38 -1.03 -2.64 -7.89
C CYS A 38 -1.20 -2.39 -9.38
N GLY A 39 -2.13 -3.11 -10.01
CA GLY A 39 -2.50 -2.92 -11.42
C GLY A 39 -2.99 -1.50 -11.75
N ALA A 40 -3.04 -1.18 -13.04
CA ALA A 40 -3.30 0.17 -13.53
C ALA A 40 -4.62 0.77 -12.98
N GLY A 41 -4.55 2.00 -12.45
CA GLY A 41 -5.69 2.70 -11.84
C GLY A 41 -6.06 2.22 -10.42
N MET A 42 -5.19 1.43 -9.79
CA MET A 42 -5.32 1.04 -8.39
C MET A 42 -4.24 1.69 -7.52
N ARG A 43 -4.63 2.07 -6.31
CA ARG A 43 -3.74 2.55 -5.25
C ARG A 43 -3.60 1.51 -4.15
N CYS A 44 -2.52 1.60 -3.40
CA CYS A 44 -2.38 0.82 -2.18
C CYS A 44 -3.08 1.52 -1.01
N ALA A 45 -4.03 0.85 -0.36
CA ALA A 45 -4.70 1.32 0.83
C ALA A 45 -4.68 0.22 1.91
N LEU A 46 -4.03 0.50 3.04
CA LEU A 46 -3.90 -0.43 4.18
C LEU A 46 -3.30 -1.79 3.78
N GLY A 47 -2.42 -1.80 2.77
CA GLY A 47 -1.79 -3.02 2.27
C GLY A 47 -2.64 -3.82 1.27
N ALA A 48 -3.76 -3.27 0.82
CA ALA A 48 -4.59 -3.83 -0.23
C ALA A 48 -4.64 -2.91 -1.46
N CYS A 49 -4.53 -3.50 -2.65
CA CYS A 49 -4.77 -2.75 -3.88
C CYS A 49 -6.25 -2.45 -4.01
N THR A 50 -6.58 -1.16 -4.05
CA THR A 50 -7.94 -0.66 -4.19
C THR A 50 -8.02 0.18 -5.46
N PRO A 51 -9.06 0.07 -6.29
CA PRO A 51 -9.24 1.00 -7.40
C PRO A 51 -9.37 2.43 -6.87
N GLU A 52 -8.63 3.36 -7.47
CA GLU A 52 -8.74 4.79 -7.16
C GLU A 52 -10.17 5.31 -7.42
N ALA A 53 -10.95 4.59 -8.23
CA ALA A 53 -12.35 4.85 -8.50
C ALA A 53 -13.30 4.63 -7.30
N LEU A 54 -12.85 3.98 -6.22
CA LEU A 54 -13.65 3.81 -4.99
C LEU A 54 -13.52 4.98 -4.00
N ASP A 55 -12.65 5.97 -4.26
CA ASP A 55 -12.77 7.29 -3.62
C ASP A 55 -13.93 8.05 -4.27
N ALA A 56 -15.13 7.67 -3.87
CA ALA A 56 -16.35 8.41 -4.09
C ALA A 56 -16.17 9.87 -3.64
N GLY A 57 -15.83 10.73 -4.60
CA GLY A 57 -15.69 12.16 -4.33
C GLY A 57 -15.54 13.05 -5.56
N ARG A 58 -15.31 12.50 -6.76
CA ARG A 58 -15.26 13.31 -7.98
C ARG A 58 -15.91 12.60 -9.16
N ASN A 59 -17.25 12.65 -9.15
CA ASN A 59 -18.05 12.98 -10.33
C ASN A 59 -17.52 12.36 -11.65
N ALA A 60 -17.47 11.03 -11.72
CA ALA A 60 -17.10 10.29 -12.92
C ALA A 60 -18.25 10.32 -13.94
N ARG A 61 -18.49 11.50 -14.51
CA ARG A 61 -19.31 11.73 -15.70
C ARG A 61 -18.50 11.51 -16.97
N SER A 62 -18.05 10.28 -17.22
CA SER A 62 -17.60 9.88 -18.56
C SER A 62 -17.61 8.37 -18.74
N GLY A 63 -18.61 7.93 -19.49
CA GLY A 63 -18.68 6.66 -20.19
C GLY A 63 -19.83 6.80 -21.17
N GLY A 64 -19.51 7.31 -22.36
CA GLY A 64 -20.46 7.62 -23.44
C GLY A 64 -20.88 6.39 -24.24
#